data_AF-A0A7S4FJX9-F1
#
_entry.id   AF-A0A7S4FJX9-F1
#
_cell.length_a   1.000
_cell.length_b   1.000
_cell.length_c   1.000
_cell.angle_alpha   90.00
_cell.angle_beta   90.00
_cell.angle_gamma   90.00
#
_symmetry.space_group_name_H-M   'P 1'
#
loop_
_entity.id
_entity.type
_entity.pdbx_description
1 polymer ?
#
loop_
_entity_poly.entity_id
_entity_poly.type
_entity_poly.pdbx_seq_one_letter_code
_entity_poly.pdbx_strand_id
1 'polypeptide(L)'
;ANFNNTSAVWPGSKGGNAGFWGLLDGSEWLLHIQRILWGGLRMVELLEQGDSIVTHCTDGWDRTAQLVSMTVLLLDPHYRTAKGLMQLIEREWIQMGHKFGERCGHSVSGDPEEWDEVGG
;
A
#
# COMPACT_ATOMS: atom_id res chain seq x y z
N ALA A 1 9.15 -5.01 3.07
CA ALA A 1 9.08 -4.33 4.38
C ALA A 1 8.70 -5.37 5.41
N ASN A 2 9.60 -5.69 6.34
CA ASN A 2 9.27 -6.61 7.42
C ASN A 2 8.70 -5.79 8.59
N PHE A 3 7.38 -5.58 8.60
CA PHE A 3 6.71 -4.91 9.72
C PHE A 3 7.02 -5.60 11.06
N ASN A 4 7.31 -6.90 11.07
CA ASN A 4 7.64 -7.64 12.29
C ASN A 4 8.91 -7.10 12.98
N ASN A 5 9.83 -6.48 12.25
CA ASN A 5 11.01 -5.83 12.84
C ASN A 5 10.66 -4.54 13.60
N THR A 6 9.51 -3.91 13.33
CA THR A 6 9.04 -2.73 14.09
C THR A 6 8.35 -3.10 15.40
N SER A 7 7.95 -4.36 15.60
CA SER A 7 7.36 -4.80 16.88
C SER A 7 8.32 -4.62 18.06
N ALA A 8 9.63 -4.72 17.81
CA ALA A 8 10.68 -4.45 18.78
C ALA A 8 10.81 -2.96 19.16
N VAL A 9 10.33 -2.05 18.31
CA VAL A 9 10.37 -0.59 18.49
C VAL A 9 9.21 -0.10 19.38
N TRP A 10 8.16 -0.92 19.55
CA TRP A 10 6.98 -0.55 20.32
C TRP A 10 7.34 -0.18 21.77
N PRO A 11 6.81 0.91 22.36
CA PRO A 11 7.15 1.32 23.73
C PRO A 11 6.85 0.28 24.81
N GLY A 12 5.91 -0.63 24.55
CA GLY A 12 5.59 -1.77 25.42
C GLY A 12 6.42 -3.02 25.17
N SER A 13 7.31 -3.01 24.17
CA SER A 13 8.24 -4.10 23.89
C SER A 13 9.38 -4.06 24.90
N LYS A 14 9.70 -5.22 25.49
CA LYS A 14 10.92 -5.40 26.29
C LYS A 14 12.14 -5.43 25.38
N GLY A 15 12.44 -4.31 24.73
CA GLY A 15 13.62 -4.16 23.87
C GLY A 15 14.90 -4.24 24.72
N GLY A 16 15.86 -5.05 24.29
CA GLY A 16 17.20 -5.12 24.86
C GLY A 16 17.97 -3.80 24.72
N ASN A 17 19.25 -3.79 25.12
CA ASN A 17 20.15 -2.62 25.26
C ASN A 17 20.24 -1.61 24.08
N ALA A 18 19.59 -1.84 22.93
CA ALA A 18 19.52 -0.89 21.83
C ALA A 18 18.43 0.16 22.07
N GLY A 19 18.79 1.45 21.94
CA GLY A 19 17.83 2.55 22.05
C GLY A 19 16.79 2.53 20.92
N PHE A 20 15.60 3.07 21.21
CA PHE A 20 14.45 3.19 20.29
C PHE A 20 14.85 3.56 18.84
N TRP A 21 15.69 4.60 18.69
CA TRP A 21 16.11 5.10 17.38
C TRP A 21 16.90 4.08 16.56
N GLY A 22 17.76 3.28 17.19
CA GLY A 22 18.55 2.24 16.51
C GLY A 22 17.67 1.07 16.05
N LEU A 23 16.67 0.70 16.85
CA LEU A 23 15.69 -0.32 16.46
C LEU A 23 14.79 0.17 15.33
N LEU A 24 14.37 1.44 15.36
CA LEU A 24 13.56 2.04 14.29
C LEU A 24 14.33 2.10 12.97
N ASP A 25 15.58 2.56 13.02
CA ASP A 25 16.45 2.63 11.83
C ASP A 25 16.68 1.23 11.24
N GLY A 26 17.05 0.25 12.07
CA GLY A 26 17.25 -1.14 11.66
C GLY A 26 15.99 -1.85 11.12
N SER A 27 14.79 -1.30 11.34
CA SER A 27 13.55 -1.84 10.79
C SER A 27 13.30 -1.47 9.32
N GLU A 28 13.99 -0.44 8.81
CA GLU A 28 13.79 0.16 7.49
C GLU A 28 12.36 0.66 7.20
N TRP A 29 11.49 0.73 8.21
CA TRP A 29 10.10 1.13 8.02
C TRP A 29 9.98 2.52 7.38
N LEU A 30 10.71 3.50 7.93
CA LEU A 30 10.70 4.87 7.40
C LEU A 30 11.28 4.95 5.99
N LEU A 31 12.27 4.12 5.66
CA LEU A 31 12.82 4.02 4.30
C LEU A 31 11.76 3.54 3.30
N HIS A 32 10.94 2.56 3.68
CA HIS A 32 9.85 2.09 2.83
C HIS A 32 8.76 3.16 2.62
N ILE A 33 8.37 3.87 3.69
CA ILE A 33 7.41 4.98 3.58
C ILE A 33 7.98 6.09 2.69
N GLN A 34 9.25 6.46 2.87
CA GLN A 34 9.93 7.44 2.03
C GLN A 34 9.86 7.04 0.55
N ARG A 35 10.13 5.78 0.22
CA ARG A 35 10.09 5.30 -1.17
C ARG A 35 8.71 5.45 -1.82
N ILE A 36 7.62 5.19 -1.08
CA ILE A 36 6.25 5.36 -1.58
C ILE A 36 5.95 6.85 -1.84
N LEU A 37 6.31 7.72 -0.89
CA LEU A 37 6.13 9.17 -1.02
C LEU A 37 6.91 9.73 -2.21
N TRP A 38 8.18 9.35 -2.35
CA TRP A 38 9.03 9.77 -3.46
C TRP A 38 8.52 9.28 -4.82
N GLY A 39 8.05 8.03 -4.89
CA GLY A 39 7.44 7.50 -6.10
C GLY A 39 6.20 8.29 -6.53
N GLY A 40 5.30 8.59 -5.59
CA GLY A 40 4.13 9.42 -5.86
C GLY A 40 4.48 10.83 -6.32
N LEU A 41 5.43 11.49 -5.65
CA LEU A 41 5.91 12.82 -6.06
C LEU A 41 6.51 12.79 -7.47
N ARG A 42 7.30 11.77 -7.80
CA ARG A 42 7.89 11.65 -9.13
C ARG A 42 6.83 11.49 -10.22
N MET A 43 5.75 10.77 -9.94
CA MET A 43 4.63 10.63 -10.87
C MET A 43 3.86 11.95 -11.06
N VAL A 44 3.67 12.72 -9.99
CA VAL A 44 3.09 14.07 -10.05
C VAL A 44 3.90 14.96 -10.99
N GLU A 45 5.21 15.04 -10.79
CA GLU A 45 6.11 15.87 -11.61
C GLU A 45 6.02 15.56 -13.10
N LEU A 46 5.99 14.28 -13.46
CA LEU A 46 5.88 13.82 -14.85
C LEU A 46 4.50 14.17 -15.44
N LEU A 47 3.42 13.97 -14.68
CA LEU A 47 2.07 14.35 -15.13
C LEU A 47 1.92 15.86 -15.33
N GLU A 48 2.52 16.67 -14.46
CA GLU A 48 2.53 18.14 -14.60
C GLU A 48 3.33 18.61 -15.82
N GLN A 49 4.32 17.82 -16.26
CA GLN A 49 5.08 18.06 -17.51
C GLN A 49 4.28 17.70 -18.77
N GLY A 50 3.10 17.09 -18.62
CA GLY A 50 2.26 16.63 -19.72
C GLY A 50 2.57 15.20 -20.19
N ASP A 51 3.45 14.49 -19.49
CA ASP A 51 3.76 13.09 -19.82
C ASP A 51 2.62 12.15 -19.40
N SER A 52 2.42 11.09 -20.17
CA SER A 52 1.55 9.98 -19.78
C SER A 52 2.35 8.91 -19.04
N ILE A 53 1.82 8.40 -17.93
CA ILE A 53 2.51 7.43 -17.07
C ILE A 53 1.74 6.11 -17.05
N VAL A 54 2.46 5.00 -17.18
CA VAL A 54 1.95 3.65 -16.92
C VAL A 54 2.69 3.08 -15.72
N THR A 55 1.95 2.74 -14.66
CA THR A 55 2.52 2.16 -13.43
C THR A 55 2.14 0.70 -13.35
N HIS A 56 3.14 -0.17 -13.20
CA HIS A 56 2.92 -1.59 -12.96
C HIS A 56 3.87 -2.08 -11.86
N CYS A 57 3.47 -3.17 -11.22
CA CYS A 57 4.35 -4.00 -10.43
C CYS A 57 4.18 -5.45 -10.90
N THR A 58 4.72 -6.44 -10.16
CA THR A 58 4.66 -7.85 -10.57
C THR A 58 3.22 -8.31 -10.85
N ASP A 59 2.30 -8.06 -9.92
CA ASP A 59 0.88 -8.48 -10.01
C ASP A 59 -0.10 -7.31 -10.08
N GLY A 60 0.39 -6.06 -10.00
CA GLY A 60 -0.44 -4.86 -10.16
C GLY A 60 -1.32 -4.45 -8.97
N TRP A 61 -1.44 -5.24 -7.91
CA TRP A 61 -2.45 -5.01 -6.84
C TRP A 61 -1.95 -4.45 -5.50
N ASP A 62 -0.63 -4.35 -5.29
CA ASP A 62 -0.04 -3.89 -4.02
C ASP A 62 0.67 -2.54 -4.21
N ARG A 63 1.86 -2.58 -4.82
CA ARG A 63 2.70 -1.38 -5.02
C ARG A 63 2.10 -0.39 -6.01
N THR A 64 1.38 -0.87 -7.03
CA THR A 64 0.66 0.00 -7.97
C THR A 64 -0.42 0.79 -7.24
N ALA A 65 -1.27 0.13 -6.44
CA ALA A 65 -2.32 0.79 -5.67
C ALA A 65 -1.75 1.87 -4.73
N GLN A 66 -0.63 1.58 -4.07
CA GLN A 66 0.10 2.55 -3.24
C GLN A 66 0.56 3.78 -4.02
N LEU A 67 1.25 3.58 -5.16
CA LEU A 67 1.81 4.66 -5.95
C LEU A 67 0.74 5.51 -6.64
N VAL A 68 -0.27 4.87 -7.23
CA VAL A 68 -1.37 5.57 -7.92
C VAL A 68 -2.19 6.37 -6.90
N SER A 69 -2.55 5.77 -5.75
CA SER A 69 -3.29 6.48 -4.70
C SER A 69 -2.51 7.68 -4.15
N MET A 70 -1.20 7.52 -3.91
CA MET A 70 -0.34 8.62 -3.46
C MET A 70 -0.30 9.76 -4.48
N THR A 71 -0.14 9.43 -5.76
CA THR A 71 -0.12 10.40 -6.86
C THR A 71 -1.42 11.19 -6.93
N VAL A 72 -2.57 10.50 -6.86
CA VAL A 72 -3.90 11.13 -6.92
C VAL A 72 -4.15 12.04 -5.71
N LEU A 73 -3.75 11.64 -4.50
CA LEU A 73 -3.86 12.46 -3.29
C LEU A 73 -3.06 13.77 -3.39
N LEU A 74 -1.88 13.71 -4.03
CA LEU A 74 -1.01 14.86 -4.23
C LEU A 74 -1.59 15.81 -5.29
N LEU A 75 -2.05 15.28 -6.43
CA LEU A 75 -2.55 16.06 -7.57
C LEU A 75 -3.90 16.73 -7.32
N ASP A 76 -4.87 16.01 -6.74
CA ASP A 76 -6.26 16.46 -6.71
C ASP A 76 -6.76 16.65 -5.26
N PRO A 77 -7.00 17.91 -4.83
CA PRO A 77 -7.52 18.23 -3.50
C PRO A 77 -8.83 17.54 -3.15
N HIS A 78 -9.66 17.14 -4.12
CA HIS A 78 -10.91 16.43 -3.88
C HIS A 78 -10.69 15.15 -3.07
N TYR A 79 -9.65 14.38 -3.40
CA TYR A 79 -9.34 13.12 -2.74
C TYR A 79 -8.78 13.29 -1.32
N ARG A 80 -8.49 14.52 -0.89
CA ARG A 80 -8.14 14.85 0.50
C ARG A 80 -9.37 15.11 1.39
N THR A 81 -10.57 15.01 0.84
CA THR A 81 -11.82 14.99 1.62
C THR A 81 -12.17 13.56 2.07
N ALA A 82 -12.99 13.39 3.11
CA ALA A 82 -13.43 12.06 3.54
C ALA A 82 -14.14 11.29 2.39
N LYS A 83 -15.04 11.96 1.66
CA LYS A 83 -15.75 11.37 0.51
C LYS A 83 -14.78 11.02 -0.61
N GLY A 84 -13.86 11.91 -0.94
CA GLY A 84 -12.87 11.66 -1.99
C GLY A 84 -11.95 10.49 -1.62
N LEU A 85 -11.47 10.43 -0.38
CA LEU A 85 -10.65 9.32 0.09
C LEU A 85 -11.39 7.97 0.01
N MET A 86 -12.68 7.92 0.38
CA MET A 86 -13.50 6.71 0.21
C MET A 86 -13.60 6.28 -1.27
N GLN A 87 -13.80 7.24 -2.18
CA GLN A 87 -13.83 6.96 -3.62
C GLN A 87 -12.48 6.45 -4.14
N LEU A 88 -11.37 6.98 -3.63
CA LEU A 88 -10.03 6.52 -4.00
C LEU A 88 -9.79 5.08 -3.55
N ILE A 89 -10.18 4.76 -2.31
CA ILE A 89 -10.06 3.39 -1.76
C ILE A 89 -10.90 2.41 -2.59
N GLU A 90 -12.16 2.77 -2.85
CA GLU A 90 -13.07 1.96 -3.68
C GLU A 90 -12.47 1.69 -5.06
N ARG A 91 -11.99 2.73 -5.74
CA ARG A 91 -11.47 2.61 -7.10
C ARG A 91 -10.12 1.90 -7.15
N GLU A 92 -9.12 2.38 -6.42
CA GLU A 92 -7.72 1.96 -6.60
C GLU A 92 -7.33 0.72 -5.79
N TRP A 93 -8.13 0.35 -4.78
CA TRP A 93 -7.84 -0.80 -3.93
C TRP A 93 -8.87 -1.90 -4.10
N ILE A 94 -10.16 -1.59 -3.99
CA ILE A 94 -11.21 -2.61 -4.02
C ILE A 94 -11.43 -3.10 -5.46
N GLN A 95 -11.73 -2.19 -6.40
CA GLN A 95 -12.01 -2.55 -7.79
C GLN A 95 -10.78 -3.07 -8.54
N MET A 96 -9.58 -2.59 -8.17
CA MET A 96 -8.31 -3.08 -8.73
C MET A 96 -7.82 -4.38 -8.08
N GLY A 97 -8.61 -4.99 -7.20
CA GLY A 97 -8.37 -6.35 -6.71
C GLY A 97 -7.28 -6.47 -5.65
N HIS A 98 -7.02 -5.43 -4.85
CA HIS A 98 -6.15 -5.56 -3.69
C HIS A 98 -6.69 -6.65 -2.76
N LYS A 99 -5.84 -7.62 -2.44
CA LYS A 99 -6.22 -8.82 -1.66
C LYS A 99 -6.33 -8.56 -0.16
N PHE A 100 -7.26 -7.69 0.23
CA PHE A 100 -7.51 -7.37 1.65
C PHE A 100 -7.67 -8.62 2.52
N GLY A 101 -8.39 -9.65 2.03
CA GLY A 101 -8.58 -10.90 2.77
C GLY A 101 -7.26 -11.60 3.15
N GLU A 102 -6.37 -11.78 2.18
CA GLU A 102 -5.05 -12.41 2.42
C GLU A 102 -4.12 -11.50 3.22
N ARG A 103 -4.07 -10.20 2.89
CA ARG A 103 -3.14 -9.24 3.50
C ARG A 103 -3.50 -8.90 4.94
N CYS A 104 -4.78 -8.93 5.29
CA CYS A 104 -5.27 -8.65 6.65
C CYS A 104 -5.56 -9.91 7.47
N GLY A 105 -5.30 -11.11 6.94
CA GLY A 105 -5.52 -12.37 7.66
C GLY A 105 -7.00 -12.72 7.86
N HIS A 106 -7.89 -12.24 6.99
CA HIS A 106 -9.30 -12.61 6.96
C HIS A 106 -9.59 -13.78 6.01
N SER A 107 -8.59 -14.30 5.31
CA SER A 107 -8.73 -15.49 4.47
C SER A 107 -9.21 -16.66 5.32
N VAL A 108 -10.44 -17.09 5.07
CA VAL A 108 -11.01 -18.32 5.61
C VAL A 108 -10.18 -19.47 5.04
N SER A 109 -9.66 -20.33 5.92
CA SER A 109 -9.09 -21.61 5.51
C SER A 109 -10.25 -22.51 5.06
N GLY A 110 -10.65 -22.34 3.81
CA GLY A 110 -11.63 -23.17 3.14
C GLY A 110 -11.30 -23.14 1.67
N ASP A 111 -11.07 -24.32 1.11
CA ASP A 111 -10.74 -24.51 -0.30
C ASP A 111 -11.67 -23.68 -1.20
N PRO A 112 -11.16 -23.11 -2.30
CA PRO A 112 -12.05 -22.56 -3.32
C PRO A 112 -12.88 -23.74 -3.84
N GLU A 113 -14.18 -23.77 -3.54
CA GLU A 113 -15.12 -24.56 -4.34
C GLU A 113 -14.92 -24.12 -5.80
N GLU A 114 -14.36 -25.01 -6.59
CA GLU A 114 -14.36 -24.98 -8.05
C GLU A 114 -15.79 -24.66 -8.52
N TRP A 115 -16.02 -23.43 -8.97
CA TRP A 115 -17.11 -23.15 -9.89
C TRP A 115 -16.59 -23.31 -11.31
N ASP A 116 -16.08 -24.51 -11.60
CA ASP A 116 -15.91 -24.97 -12.97
C ASP A 116 -17.27 -25.49 -13.46
N GLU A 117 -17.75 -24.85 -14.53
CA GLU A 117 -18.62 -25.41 -15.55
C GLU A 117 -19.78 -26.31 -15.09
N VAL A 118 -20.92 -25.70 -14.73
CA VAL A 118 -22.22 -26.30 -15.04
C VAL A 118 -23.14 -25.24 -15.62
N GLY A 119 -23.23 -25.21 -16.96
CA GLY A 119 -24.27 -24.45 -17.65
C GLY A 119 -23.98 -24.14 -19.11
N GLY A 120 -23.68 -25.18 -19.91
CA GLY A 120 -24.04 -25.20 -21.33
C GLY A 120 -25.54 -25.44 -21.51
#